data_AF-I3ZV85-F1
#
_entry.id   AF-I3ZV85-F1
#
_cell.length_a   1.000
_cell.length_b   1.000
_cell.length_c   1.000
_cell.angle_alpha   90.00
_cell.angle_beta   90.00
_cell.angle_gamma   90.00
#
_symmetry.space_group_name_H-M   'P 1'
#
loop_
_entity.id
_entity.type
_entity.pdbx_description
1 polymer ?
#
loop_
_entity_poly.entity_id
_entity_poly.type
_entity_poly.pdbx_seq_one_letter_code
_entity_poly.pdbx_strand_id
1 'polypeptide(L)'
;MGKDEVLKEIDRRIKRLEAEIQMAEERLKYLEEIGAPSKYRALQRKDYTIYYLVFMGVWMLAGTLALILIRGRVPYFNVPLLPYLLISIVILAAPLLYLLLSRGEKTGTPMEELEERERLAREVLALFYRPLREAVEKDDRGKIKAIAEELLNNPVLANAVEKMAEGEPKLMAYALYLYASYSPELEDEVRGTLERLGNRPLRALLSELVES
;
A
#
# COMPACT_ATOMS: atom_id res chain seq x y z
N MET A 1 18.10 18.76 24.64
CA MET A 1 18.00 19.34 23.26
C MET A 1 16.83 20.31 23.24
N GLY A 2 16.94 21.47 22.59
CA GLY A 2 15.87 22.48 22.64
C GLY A 2 14.81 22.32 21.54
N LYS A 3 13.60 22.81 21.79
CA LYS A 3 12.48 23.02 20.84
C LYS A 3 12.88 23.36 19.39
N ASP A 4 13.93 24.16 19.19
CA ASP A 4 14.45 24.53 17.86
C ASP A 4 14.96 23.33 17.05
N GLU A 5 15.52 22.33 17.71
CA GLU A 5 16.01 21.11 17.06
C GLU A 5 14.86 20.22 16.58
N VAL A 6 13.79 20.12 17.38
CA VAL A 6 12.56 19.41 17.02
C VAL A 6 11.93 20.06 15.79
N LEU A 7 11.76 21.39 15.80
CA LEU A 7 11.22 22.15 14.67
C LEU A 7 12.08 22.00 13.41
N LYS A 8 13.40 21.99 13.55
CA LYS A 8 14.33 21.78 12.44
C LYS A 8 14.20 20.40 11.80
N GLU A 9 14.05 19.34 12.60
CA GLU A 9 13.83 17.99 12.05
C GLU A 9 12.45 17.86 11.40
N ILE A 10 11.40 18.48 11.97
CA ILE A 10 10.08 18.56 11.34
C ILE A 10 10.17 19.28 9.98
N ASP A 11 10.77 20.47 9.93
CA ASP A 11 10.93 21.26 8.70
C ASP A 11 11.75 20.51 7.64
N ARG A 12 12.79 19.79 8.07
CA ARG A 12 13.60 18.97 7.17
C ARG A 12 12.78 17.85 6.56
N ARG A 13 11.91 17.18 7.32
CA ARG A 13 11.04 16.12 6.78
C ARG A 13 9.94 16.69 5.90
N ILE A 14 9.34 17.83 6.27
CA ILE A 14 8.37 18.55 5.42
C ILE A 14 8.98 18.84 4.04
N LYS A 15 10.16 19.46 4.00
CA LYS A 15 10.85 19.78 2.73
C LYS A 15 11.13 18.55 1.88
N ARG A 16 11.45 17.41 2.50
CA ARG A 16 11.65 16.15 1.77
C ARG A 16 10.36 15.64 1.16
N LEU A 17 9.26 15.64 1.91
CA LEU A 17 7.96 15.21 1.40
C LEU A 17 7.46 16.14 0.30
N GLU A 18 7.67 17.45 0.42
CA GLU A 18 7.35 18.42 -0.64
C GLU A 18 8.18 18.17 -1.91
N ALA A 19 9.47 17.85 -1.78
CA ALA A 19 10.30 17.46 -2.92
C ALA A 19 9.85 16.13 -3.55
N GLU A 20 9.44 15.14 -2.74
CA GLU A 20 8.87 13.88 -3.25
C GLU A 20 7.59 14.12 -4.05
N ILE A 21 6.72 15.03 -3.60
CA ILE A 21 5.50 15.44 -4.32
C ILE A 21 5.85 16.13 -5.64
N GLN A 22 6.74 17.12 -5.62
CA GLN A 22 7.13 17.84 -6.84
C GLN A 22 7.74 16.89 -7.88
N MET A 23 8.60 15.97 -7.46
CA MET A 23 9.18 14.97 -8.35
C MET A 23 8.12 14.02 -8.91
N ALA A 24 7.09 13.66 -8.14
CA ALA A 24 5.97 12.85 -8.62
C ALA A 24 5.13 13.62 -9.64
N GLU A 25 4.76 14.87 -9.35
CA GLU A 25 3.99 15.76 -10.24
C GLU A 25 4.72 15.99 -11.57
N GLU A 26 6.02 16.27 -11.54
CA GLU A 26 6.84 16.47 -12.75
C GLU A 26 6.88 15.21 -13.62
N ARG A 27 7.01 14.03 -13.00
CA ARG A 27 7.01 12.74 -13.71
C ARG A 27 5.64 12.42 -14.30
N LEU A 28 4.56 12.69 -13.56
CA LEU A 28 3.20 12.51 -14.06
C LEU A 28 2.95 13.40 -15.28
N LYS A 29 3.31 14.68 -15.19
CA LYS A 29 3.20 15.62 -16.30
C LYS A 29 4.00 15.17 -17.53
N TYR A 30 5.23 14.68 -17.33
CA TYR A 30 6.06 14.15 -18.41
C TYR A 30 5.44 12.90 -19.08
N LEU A 31 4.85 12.00 -18.28
CA LEU A 31 4.16 10.81 -18.79
C LEU A 31 2.88 11.18 -19.58
N GLU A 32 2.14 12.19 -19.12
CA GLU A 32 1.00 12.75 -19.84
C GLU A 32 1.41 13.37 -21.19
N GLU A 33 2.46 14.19 -21.21
CA GLU A 33 2.95 14.86 -22.42
C GLU A 33 3.42 13.88 -23.51
N ILE A 34 4.00 12.74 -23.13
CA ILE A 34 4.46 11.70 -24.07
C ILE A 34 3.30 10.81 -24.56
N GLY A 35 2.09 10.98 -24.04
CA GLY A 35 0.95 10.14 -24.38
C GLY A 35 1.11 8.69 -23.90
N ALA A 36 1.95 8.46 -22.89
CA ALA A 36 2.10 7.17 -22.21
C ALA A 36 0.76 6.55 -21.74
N PRO A 37 -0.27 7.32 -21.30
CA PRO A 37 -1.55 6.75 -20.93
C PRO A 37 -2.20 5.95 -22.07
N SER A 38 -1.98 6.33 -23.34
CA SER A 38 -2.54 5.62 -24.49
C SER A 38 -1.83 4.29 -24.76
N LYS A 39 -0.50 4.24 -24.59
CA LYS A 39 0.29 3.01 -24.76
C LYS A 39 0.08 2.02 -23.62
N TYR A 40 -0.05 2.51 -22.39
CA TYR A 40 -0.33 1.67 -21.22
C TYR A 40 -1.80 1.22 -21.15
N ARG A 41 -2.79 2.06 -21.52
CA ARG A 41 -4.18 1.60 -21.72
C ARG A 41 -4.31 0.61 -22.87
N ALA A 42 -3.52 0.76 -23.94
CA ALA A 42 -3.47 -0.24 -25.01
C ALA A 42 -2.84 -1.57 -24.56
N LEU A 43 -1.93 -1.53 -23.57
CA LEU A 43 -1.37 -2.71 -22.91
C LEU A 43 -2.37 -3.33 -21.91
N GLN A 44 -3.18 -2.52 -21.22
CA GLN A 44 -4.37 -2.93 -20.44
C GLN A 44 -5.56 -3.35 -21.35
N ARG A 45 -5.30 -3.89 -22.55
CA ARG A 45 -6.34 -4.58 -23.30
C ARG A 45 -6.93 -5.62 -22.34
N LYS A 46 -8.23 -5.44 -22.02
CA LYS A 46 -9.07 -6.35 -21.23
C LYS A 46 -8.51 -7.76 -21.32
N ASP A 47 -8.13 -8.32 -20.18
CA ASP A 47 -7.48 -9.61 -20.09
C ASP A 47 -8.44 -10.71 -20.57
N TYR A 48 -8.58 -10.84 -21.89
CA TYR A 48 -9.47 -11.79 -22.54
C TYR A 48 -8.99 -13.22 -22.31
N THR A 49 -7.80 -13.38 -21.72
CA THR A 49 -7.21 -14.61 -21.20
C THR A 49 -8.25 -15.44 -20.44
N ILE A 50 -9.07 -14.82 -19.59
CA ILE A 50 -10.14 -15.52 -18.85
C ILE A 50 -11.23 -16.02 -19.80
N TYR A 51 -11.65 -15.22 -20.78
CA TYR A 51 -12.65 -15.63 -21.76
C TYR A 51 -12.14 -16.76 -22.68
N TYR A 52 -10.87 -16.71 -23.10
CA TYR A 52 -10.24 -17.78 -23.87
C TYR A 52 -10.09 -19.07 -23.07
N LEU A 53 -9.74 -18.98 -21.79
CA LEU A 53 -9.64 -20.13 -20.88
C LEU A 53 -11.01 -20.78 -20.65
N VAL A 54 -12.05 -19.98 -20.41
CA VAL A 54 -13.44 -20.47 -20.27
C VAL A 54 -13.92 -21.10 -21.57
N PHE A 55 -13.67 -20.47 -22.71
CA PHE A 55 -14.04 -21.00 -24.03
C PHE A 55 -13.34 -22.34 -24.32
N MET A 56 -12.04 -22.45 -24.05
CA MET A 56 -11.31 -23.72 -24.17
C MET A 56 -11.87 -24.82 -23.26
N GLY A 57 -12.23 -24.47 -22.01
CA GLY A 57 -12.89 -25.40 -21.08
C GLY A 57 -14.22 -25.93 -21.63
N VAL A 58 -15.08 -25.03 -22.13
CA VAL A 58 -16.37 -25.40 -22.73
C VAL A 58 -16.18 -26.25 -23.99
N TRP A 59 -15.23 -25.89 -24.85
CA TRP A 59 -14.92 -26.62 -26.08
C TRP A 59 -14.42 -28.05 -25.79
N MET A 60 -13.54 -28.22 -24.80
CA MET A 60 -13.02 -29.52 -24.38
C MET A 60 -14.11 -30.40 -23.74
N LEU A 61 -15.01 -29.81 -22.94
CA LEU A 61 -16.18 -30.53 -22.42
C LEU A 61 -17.09 -31.01 -23.55
N ALA A 62 -17.36 -30.16 -24.54
CA ALA A 62 -18.15 -30.53 -25.71
C ALA A 62 -17.49 -31.66 -26.53
N GLY A 63 -16.17 -31.58 -26.75
CA GLY A 63 -15.41 -32.62 -27.44
C GLY A 63 -15.41 -33.96 -26.67
N THR A 64 -15.28 -33.91 -25.35
CA THR A 64 -15.32 -35.11 -24.49
C THR A 64 -16.71 -35.74 -24.50
N LEU A 65 -17.78 -34.95 -24.41
CA LEU A 65 -19.15 -35.43 -24.53
C LEU A 65 -19.41 -36.10 -25.88
N ALA A 66 -18.93 -35.50 -26.98
CA ALA A 66 -19.07 -36.06 -28.32
C ALA A 66 -18.37 -37.43 -28.43
N LEU A 67 -17.16 -37.57 -27.89
CA LEU A 67 -16.43 -38.85 -27.86
C LEU A 67 -17.17 -39.92 -27.04
N ILE A 68 -17.76 -39.56 -25.89
CA ILE A 68 -18.57 -40.47 -25.07
C ILE A 68 -19.81 -40.94 -25.83
N LEU A 69 -20.53 -40.02 -26.49
CA LEU A 69 -21.72 -40.33 -27.28
C LEU A 69 -21.41 -41.26 -28.47
N ILE A 70 -20.29 -41.03 -29.17
CA ILE A 70 -19.86 -41.87 -30.30
C ILE A 70 -19.46 -43.26 -29.80
N ARG A 71 -18.72 -43.34 -28.68
CA ARG A 71 -18.35 -44.63 -28.05
C ARG A 71 -19.57 -45.44 -27.64
N GLY A 72 -20.63 -44.79 -27.17
CA GLY A 72 -21.89 -45.46 -26.81
C GLY A 72 -22.68 -46.02 -28.01
N ARG A 73 -22.46 -45.50 -29.23
CA ARG A 73 -23.15 -45.94 -30.46
C ARG A 73 -22.33 -46.87 -31.35
N VAL A 74 -21.00 -46.90 -31.24
CA VAL A 74 -20.14 -47.61 -32.19
C VAL A 74 -19.26 -48.65 -31.45
N PRO A 75 -19.56 -49.96 -31.57
CA PRO A 75 -18.90 -51.00 -30.77
C PRO A 75 -17.41 -51.23 -31.10
N TYR A 76 -16.91 -50.72 -32.23
CA TYR A 76 -15.51 -50.85 -32.65
C TYR A 76 -14.62 -49.64 -32.28
N PHE A 77 -15.18 -48.60 -31.66
CA PHE A 77 -14.46 -47.36 -31.35
C PHE A 77 -13.90 -47.40 -29.91
N ASN A 78 -12.76 -48.08 -29.72
CA ASN A 78 -12.13 -48.22 -28.40
C ASN A 78 -11.08 -47.12 -28.17
N VAL A 79 -11.53 -45.87 -28.09
CA VAL A 79 -10.65 -44.72 -27.81
C VAL A 79 -10.29 -44.72 -26.32
N PRO A 80 -8.99 -44.70 -25.95
CA PRO A 80 -8.59 -44.60 -24.55
C PRO A 80 -9.03 -43.24 -24.01
N LEU A 81 -9.97 -43.21 -23.06
CA LEU A 81 -10.53 -41.97 -22.50
C LEU A 81 -9.60 -41.32 -21.46
N LEU A 82 -8.67 -42.09 -20.90
CA LEU A 82 -7.77 -41.65 -19.84
C LEU A 82 -6.94 -40.40 -20.21
N PRO A 83 -6.31 -40.32 -21.40
CA PRO A 83 -5.55 -39.14 -21.83
C PRO A 83 -6.45 -37.90 -21.96
N TYR A 84 -7.67 -38.05 -22.46
CA TYR A 84 -8.61 -36.94 -22.63
C TYR A 84 -9.09 -36.41 -21.28
N LEU A 85 -9.33 -37.29 -20.31
CA LEU A 85 -9.65 -36.90 -18.93
C LEU A 85 -8.49 -36.13 -18.29
N LEU A 86 -7.25 -36.59 -18.49
CA LEU A 86 -6.05 -35.98 -17.94
C LEU A 86 -5.82 -34.57 -18.52
N ILE A 87 -5.95 -34.42 -19.84
CA ILE A 87 -5.86 -33.10 -20.49
C ILE A 87 -6.99 -32.18 -20.01
N SER A 88 -8.21 -32.70 -19.86
CA SER A 88 -9.35 -31.91 -19.37
C SER A 88 -9.12 -31.38 -17.96
N ILE A 89 -8.57 -32.21 -17.06
CA ILE A 89 -8.21 -31.80 -15.68
C ILE A 89 -7.14 -30.71 -15.69
N VAL A 90 -6.08 -30.88 -16.49
CA VAL A 90 -4.99 -29.88 -16.58
C VAL A 90 -5.50 -28.55 -17.11
N ILE A 91 -6.36 -28.54 -18.12
CA ILE A 91 -6.94 -27.32 -18.70
C ILE A 91 -7.93 -26.64 -17.76
N LEU A 92 -8.66 -27.39 -16.92
CA LEU A 92 -9.54 -26.81 -15.90
C LEU A 92 -8.75 -26.28 -14.69
N ALA A 93 -7.65 -26.95 -14.32
CA ALA A 93 -6.80 -26.55 -13.20
C ALA A 93 -5.90 -25.35 -13.53
N ALA A 94 -5.41 -25.24 -14.78
CA ALA A 94 -4.55 -24.14 -15.22
C ALA A 94 -5.13 -22.73 -14.97
N PRO A 95 -6.40 -22.39 -15.32
CA PRO A 95 -7.00 -21.09 -15.01
C PRO A 95 -7.12 -20.84 -13.51
N LEU A 96 -7.46 -21.86 -12.73
CA LEU A 96 -7.54 -21.77 -11.26
C LEU A 96 -6.16 -21.47 -10.66
N LEU A 97 -5.12 -22.16 -11.12
CA LEU A 97 -3.73 -21.91 -10.71
C LEU A 97 -3.28 -20.51 -11.14
N TYR A 98 -3.57 -20.10 -12.37
CA TYR A 98 -3.25 -18.77 -12.88
C TYR A 98 -3.91 -17.67 -12.04
N LEU A 99 -5.19 -17.80 -11.70
CA LEU A 99 -5.90 -16.84 -10.84
C LEU A 99 -5.37 -16.83 -9.40
N LEU A 100 -4.92 -17.96 -8.87
CA LEU A 100 -4.29 -18.03 -7.56
C LEU A 100 -2.92 -17.34 -7.55
N LEU A 101 -2.13 -17.51 -8.61
CA LEU A 101 -0.82 -16.89 -8.78
C LEU A 101 -0.94 -15.37 -9.07
N SER A 102 -1.90 -14.94 -9.89
CA SER A 102 -2.04 -13.54 -10.29
C SER A 102 -2.68 -12.64 -9.22
N ARG A 103 -3.30 -13.22 -8.17
CA ARG A 103 -3.92 -12.44 -7.08
C ARG A 103 -2.92 -11.61 -6.27
N GLY A 104 -1.62 -11.87 -6.38
CA GLY A 104 -0.56 -11.10 -5.72
C GLY A 104 -0.08 -9.87 -6.49
N GLU A 105 -0.26 -9.83 -7.81
CA GLU A 105 0.23 -8.75 -8.67
C GLU A 105 -0.89 -7.75 -8.95
N LYS A 106 -1.25 -6.93 -7.95
CA LYS A 106 -1.83 -5.61 -8.23
C LYS A 106 -0.69 -4.68 -8.66
N THR A 107 -0.04 -4.96 -9.78
CA THR A 107 0.85 -3.99 -10.40
C THR A 107 -0.03 -2.93 -11.03
N GLY A 108 -0.37 -1.90 -10.25
CA GLY A 108 -0.89 -0.66 -10.81
C GLY A 108 0.05 -0.19 -11.90
N THR A 109 -0.45 0.59 -12.85
CA THR A 109 0.46 1.21 -13.82
C THR A 109 1.50 2.07 -13.07
N PRO A 110 2.72 2.26 -13.59
CA PRO A 110 3.70 3.16 -12.98
C PRO A 110 3.14 4.57 -12.71
N MET A 111 2.11 4.97 -13.45
CA MET A 111 1.36 6.22 -13.24
C MET A 111 0.48 6.16 -11.98
N GLU A 112 -0.30 5.09 -11.80
CA GLU A 112 -1.12 4.88 -10.59
C GLU A 112 -0.25 4.78 -9.32
N GLU A 113 0.93 4.16 -9.40
CA GLU A 113 1.87 4.11 -8.27
C GLU A 113 2.41 5.51 -7.90
N LEU A 114 2.71 6.35 -8.91
CA LEU A 114 3.16 7.72 -8.70
C LEU A 114 2.04 8.60 -8.13
N GLU A 115 0.82 8.49 -8.67
CA GLU A 115 -0.36 9.20 -8.16
C GLU A 115 -0.69 8.78 -6.72
N GLU A 116 -0.64 7.47 -6.42
CA GLU A 116 -0.87 6.99 -5.06
C GLU A 116 0.20 7.54 -4.10
N ARG A 117 1.47 7.53 -4.50
CA ARG A 117 2.56 8.05 -3.67
C ARG A 117 2.45 9.56 -3.44
N GLU A 118 2.10 10.33 -4.46
CA GLU A 118 1.84 11.78 -4.35
C GLU A 118 0.71 12.05 -3.35
N ARG A 119 -0.42 11.34 -3.50
CA ARG A 119 -1.58 11.47 -2.63
C ARG A 119 -1.24 11.17 -1.17
N LEU A 120 -0.56 10.06 -0.91
CA LEU A 120 -0.17 9.65 0.46
C LEU A 120 0.80 10.67 1.08
N ALA A 121 1.78 11.17 0.32
CA ALA A 121 2.70 12.20 0.80
C ALA A 121 1.96 13.51 1.17
N ARG A 122 0.97 13.92 0.36
CA ARG A 122 0.12 15.08 0.67
C ARG A 122 -0.71 14.86 1.92
N GLU A 123 -1.31 13.68 2.08
CA GLU A 123 -2.10 13.31 3.26
C GLU A 123 -1.24 13.39 4.53
N VAL A 124 -0.04 12.80 4.53
CA VAL A 124 0.90 12.86 5.67
C VAL A 124 1.34 14.30 5.98
N LEU A 125 1.63 15.11 4.96
CA LEU A 125 2.01 16.52 5.16
C LEU A 125 0.88 17.34 5.78
N ALA A 126 -0.33 17.22 5.23
CA ALA A 126 -1.47 18.05 5.61
C ALA A 126 -2.05 17.67 6.97
N LEU A 127 -2.13 16.37 7.26
CA LEU A 127 -2.80 15.85 8.45
C LEU A 127 -1.84 15.58 9.62
N PHE A 128 -0.56 15.32 9.37
CA PHE A 128 0.41 15.01 10.43
C PHE A 128 1.47 16.11 10.61
N TYR A 129 2.34 16.32 9.62
CA TYR A 129 3.53 17.17 9.85
C TYR A 129 3.23 18.65 10.00
N ARG A 130 2.31 19.24 9.21
CA ARG A 130 1.94 20.66 9.35
C ARG A 130 1.22 20.92 10.68
N PRO A 131 0.20 20.14 11.08
CA PRO A 131 -0.41 20.28 12.41
C PRO A 131 0.59 20.09 13.54
N LEU A 132 1.50 19.11 13.43
CA LEU A 132 2.53 18.84 14.43
C LEU A 132 3.51 20.00 14.59
N ARG A 133 4.01 20.55 13.49
CA ARG A 133 4.89 21.74 13.49
C ARG A 133 4.25 22.89 14.26
N GLU A 134 3.01 23.23 13.92
CA GLU A 134 2.28 24.31 14.58
C GLU A 134 2.03 24.03 16.06
N ALA A 135 1.76 22.77 16.42
CA ALA A 135 1.52 22.38 17.80
C ALA A 135 2.81 22.49 18.64
N VAL A 136 3.94 22.03 18.11
CA VAL A 136 5.26 22.17 18.77
C VAL A 136 5.66 23.64 18.89
N GLU A 137 5.48 24.44 17.82
CA GLU A 137 5.79 25.86 17.82
C GLU A 137 5.01 26.63 18.89
N LYS A 138 3.74 26.28 19.11
CA LYS A 138 2.86 26.89 20.13
C LYS A 138 2.93 26.23 21.50
N ASP A 139 3.71 25.14 21.64
CA ASP A 139 3.70 24.26 22.82
C ASP A 139 2.27 23.81 23.21
N ASP A 140 1.43 23.56 22.21
CA ASP A 140 0.03 23.19 22.36
C ASP A 140 -0.09 21.68 22.53
N ARG A 141 0.05 21.22 23.78
CA ARG A 141 -0.11 19.80 24.15
C ARG A 141 -1.50 19.26 23.83
N GLY A 142 -2.54 20.10 23.85
CA GLY A 142 -3.89 19.69 23.47
C GLY A 142 -3.98 19.32 21.99
N LYS A 143 -3.36 20.12 21.12
CA LYS A 143 -3.26 19.83 19.69
C LYS A 143 -2.37 18.62 19.40
N ILE A 144 -1.28 18.43 20.13
CA ILE A 144 -0.44 17.22 20.03
C ILE A 144 -1.26 15.96 20.35
N LYS A 145 -2.06 16.00 21.42
CA LYS A 145 -2.97 14.92 21.77
C LYS A 145 -4.02 14.66 20.68
N ALA A 146 -4.59 15.72 20.10
CA ALA A 146 -5.55 15.59 19.00
C ALA A 146 -4.94 14.92 17.76
N ILE A 147 -3.67 15.22 17.42
CA ILE A 147 -2.95 14.55 16.32
C ILE A 147 -2.74 13.06 16.63
N ALA A 148 -2.47 12.70 17.89
CA ALA A 148 -2.38 11.31 18.32
C ALA A 148 -3.72 10.57 18.15
N GLU A 149 -4.82 11.21 18.54
CA GLU A 149 -6.18 10.68 18.34
C GLU A 149 -6.51 10.53 16.86
N GLU A 150 -6.12 11.50 16.03
CA GLU A 150 -6.32 11.44 14.59
C GLU A 150 -5.54 10.29 13.95
N LEU A 151 -4.29 10.05 14.35
CA LEU A 151 -3.50 8.89 13.90
C LEU A 151 -4.16 7.54 14.19
N LEU A 152 -4.89 7.43 15.31
CA LEU A 152 -5.56 6.18 15.70
C LEU A 152 -6.93 6.02 15.03
N ASN A 153 -7.66 7.10 14.84
CA ASN A 153 -9.05 7.08 14.39
C ASN A 153 -9.21 7.32 12.88
N ASN A 154 -8.23 7.93 12.22
CA ASN A 154 -8.27 8.22 10.79
C ASN A 154 -7.52 7.11 10.01
N PRO A 155 -8.23 6.16 9.38
CA PRO A 155 -7.59 5.07 8.64
C PRO A 155 -6.83 5.57 7.41
N VAL A 156 -7.20 6.72 6.85
CA VAL A 156 -6.50 7.34 5.72
C VAL A 156 -5.11 7.78 6.18
N LEU A 157 -5.04 8.51 7.29
CA LEU A 157 -3.78 8.97 7.85
C LEU A 157 -2.88 7.80 8.29
N ALA A 158 -3.44 6.83 9.02
CA ALA A 158 -2.70 5.66 9.47
C ALA A 158 -2.08 4.89 8.29
N ASN A 159 -2.87 4.64 7.24
CA ASN A 159 -2.40 3.97 6.03
C ASN A 159 -1.36 4.81 5.28
N ALA A 160 -1.51 6.14 5.23
CA ALA A 160 -0.54 7.01 4.58
C ALA A 160 0.81 7.02 5.30
N VAL A 161 0.80 7.07 6.63
CA VAL A 161 2.01 6.98 7.48
C VAL A 161 2.74 5.66 7.30
N GLU A 162 1.99 4.55 7.29
CA GLU A 162 2.56 3.21 7.12
C GLU A 162 3.14 3.01 5.71
N LYS A 163 2.38 3.36 4.66
CA LYS A 163 2.83 3.24 3.26
C LYS A 163 4.00 4.16 2.91
N MET A 164 4.08 5.33 3.53
CA MET A 164 5.21 6.25 3.36
C MET A 164 6.42 5.92 4.25
N ALA A 165 6.36 4.82 5.01
CA ALA A 165 7.41 4.36 5.92
C ALA A 165 7.84 5.43 6.94
N GLU A 166 6.90 6.24 7.43
CA GLU A 166 7.15 7.26 8.46
C GLU A 166 7.29 6.66 9.86
N GLY A 167 6.77 5.44 10.05
CA GLY A 167 6.76 4.71 11.31
C GLY A 167 5.46 3.91 11.48
N GLU A 168 5.31 3.25 12.63
CA GLU A 168 4.06 2.58 12.98
C GLU A 168 3.07 3.60 13.56
N PRO A 169 1.86 3.77 12.99
CA PRO A 169 0.90 4.79 13.43
C PRO A 169 0.57 4.72 14.93
N LYS A 170 0.42 3.51 15.47
CA LYS A 170 0.15 3.30 16.90
C LYS A 170 1.30 3.74 17.80
N LEU A 171 2.54 3.44 17.41
CA LEU A 171 3.73 3.83 18.15
C LEU A 171 3.93 5.35 18.09
N MET A 172 3.69 5.95 16.94
CA MET A 172 3.74 7.41 16.76
C MET A 172 2.66 8.12 17.59
N ALA A 173 1.43 7.60 17.61
CA ALA A 173 0.37 8.13 18.47
C ALA A 173 0.73 8.00 19.96
N TYR A 174 1.26 6.85 20.38
CA TYR A 174 1.70 6.65 21.76
C TYR A 174 2.82 7.62 22.16
N ALA A 175 3.81 7.85 21.29
CA ALA A 175 4.84 8.85 21.51
C ALA A 175 4.26 10.26 21.70
N LEU A 176 3.28 10.66 20.89
CA LEU A 176 2.61 11.95 21.04
C LEU A 176 1.79 12.04 22.33
N TYR A 177 1.14 10.95 22.77
CA TYR A 177 0.44 10.91 24.05
C TYR A 177 1.40 11.06 25.24
N LEU A 178 2.52 10.33 25.21
CA LEU A 178 3.56 10.44 26.22
C LEU A 178 4.08 11.87 26.32
N TYR A 179 4.28 12.55 25.17
CA TYR A 179 4.68 13.95 25.19
C TYR A 179 3.61 14.87 25.78
N ALA A 180 2.37 14.73 25.33
CA ALA A 180 1.27 15.59 25.76
C ALA A 180 0.92 15.43 27.25
N SER A 181 1.10 14.22 27.79
CA SER A 181 0.71 13.86 29.17
C SER A 181 1.91 13.54 30.07
N TYR A 182 3.11 14.02 29.71
CA TYR A 182 4.33 13.70 30.42
C TYR A 182 4.26 14.01 31.92
N SER A 183 4.66 13.03 32.72
CA SER A 183 4.95 13.17 34.14
C SER A 183 6.30 12.49 34.44
N PRO A 184 7.03 12.89 35.51
CA PRO A 184 8.32 12.29 35.85
C PRO A 184 8.26 10.77 36.09
N GLU A 185 7.10 10.25 36.49
CA GLU A 185 6.88 8.81 36.69
C GLU A 185 6.88 7.99 35.39
N LEU A 186 6.74 8.66 34.24
CA LEU A 186 6.71 8.05 32.90
C LEU A 186 8.08 8.07 32.21
N GLU A 187 9.15 8.51 32.88
CA GLU A 187 10.48 8.64 32.25
C GLU A 187 10.96 7.30 31.64
N ASP A 188 10.74 6.18 32.34
CA ASP A 188 11.09 4.85 31.84
C ASP A 188 10.29 4.47 30.58
N GLU A 189 9.00 4.83 30.53
CA GLU A 189 8.15 4.62 29.34
C GLU A 189 8.63 5.46 28.16
N VAL A 190 9.04 6.71 28.40
CA VAL A 190 9.59 7.59 27.37
C VAL A 190 10.89 7.02 26.81
N ARG A 191 11.82 6.58 27.69
CA ARG A 191 13.08 5.93 27.28
C ARG A 191 12.82 4.66 26.47
N GLY A 192 11.92 3.78 26.93
CA GLY A 192 11.57 2.56 26.20
C GLY A 192 10.91 2.83 24.83
N THR A 193 10.15 3.92 24.72
CA THR A 193 9.52 4.33 23.45
C THR A 193 10.55 4.90 22.47
N LEU A 194 11.51 5.69 22.95
CA LEU A 194 12.59 6.27 22.14
C LEU A 194 13.43 5.23 21.40
N GLU A 195 13.64 4.05 22.00
CA GLU A 195 14.39 2.94 21.38
C GLU A 195 13.68 2.33 20.17
N ARG A 196 12.35 2.33 20.18
CA ARG A 196 11.51 1.69 19.16
C ARG A 196 11.06 2.66 18.06
N LEU A 197 11.06 3.95 18.36
CA LEU A 197 10.54 4.97 17.48
C LEU A 197 11.48 5.20 16.29
N GLY A 198 11.03 4.86 15.07
CA GLY A 198 11.80 5.13 13.85
C GLY A 198 11.74 6.59 13.39
N ASN A 199 10.68 7.30 13.76
CA ASN A 199 10.40 8.66 13.31
C ASN A 199 11.32 9.69 13.99
N ARG A 200 12.25 10.29 13.23
CA ARG A 200 13.25 11.23 13.77
C ARG A 200 12.63 12.48 14.43
N PRO A 201 11.66 13.17 13.81
CA PRO A 201 10.98 14.30 14.45
C PRO A 201 10.36 13.94 15.81
N LEU A 202 9.65 12.82 15.91
CA LEU A 202 9.03 12.40 17.18
C LEU A 202 10.06 11.93 18.20
N ARG A 203 11.19 11.34 17.77
CA ARG A 203 12.30 11.04 18.69
C ARG A 203 12.87 12.31 19.29
N ALA A 204 13.15 13.33 18.47
CA ALA A 204 13.65 14.61 18.95
C ALA A 204 12.67 15.24 19.96
N LEU A 205 11.37 15.16 19.67
CA LEU A 205 10.31 15.63 20.56
C LEU A 205 10.32 14.91 21.92
N LEU A 206 10.44 13.59 21.95
CA LEU A 206 10.48 12.83 23.21
C LEU A 206 11.81 12.99 23.96
N SER A 207 12.93 13.10 23.25
CA SER A 207 14.25 13.33 23.86
C SER A 207 14.30 14.63 24.66
N GLU A 208 13.54 15.66 24.26
CA GLU A 208 13.41 16.91 25.01
C GLU A 208 12.90 16.69 26.45
N LEU A 209 12.15 15.63 26.72
CA LEU A 209 11.59 15.36 28.05
C LEU A 209 12.56 14.70 29.02
N VAL A 210 13.58 14.00 28.49
CA VAL A 210 14.49 13.13 29.28
C VAL A 210 15.92 13.67 29.32
N GLU A 211 16.31 14.47 28.34
CA GLU A 211 17.65 15.10 28.28
C GLU A 211 17.65 16.54 28.81
N SER A 212 16.59 16.95 29.51
CA SER A 212 16.43 18.27 30.14
C SER A 212 16.73 18.23 31.64
#